data_AF-A0A225DL42-F1
#
_entry.id   AF-A0A225DL42-F1
#
_cell.length_a   1.000
_cell.length_b   1.000
_cell.length_c   1.000
_cell.angle_alpha   90.00
_cell.angle_beta   90.00
_cell.angle_gamma   90.00
#
_symmetry.space_group_name_H-M   'P 1'
#
loop_
_entity.id
_entity.type
_entity.pdbx_description
1 polymer ?
#
loop_
_entity_poly.entity_id
_entity_poly.type
_entity_poly.pdbx_seq_one_letter_code
_entity_poly.pdbx_strand_id
1 'polypeptide(L)'
;MIDGKMVIDLSKMEGLKRGVVNKVLRQSQAEASKIVKTAVKNNAYGLARYGFLAKSIGSKIKTYTSVAVAIIGPRSKYIKTRGDYTRGKQKGQPRIVRPSQYAHLVERGGKHIKPKPFLAAAMETTKESYWSALCKAIDRRISSILK
;
A
#
# COMPACT_ATOMS: atom_id res chain seq x y z
N MET A 1 -4.57 7.20 -13.24
CA MET A 1 -5.13 6.98 -11.88
C MET A 1 -6.09 5.82 -12.03
N ILE A 2 -6.00 4.78 -11.20
CA ILE A 2 -6.96 3.67 -11.25
C ILE A 2 -8.08 4.07 -10.29
N ASP A 3 -9.19 4.57 -10.83
CA ASP A 3 -10.30 5.11 -10.05
C ASP A 3 -11.43 4.08 -9.94
N GLY A 4 -11.56 3.46 -8.78
CA GLY A 4 -12.76 2.75 -8.38
C GLY A 4 -13.56 3.62 -7.42
N LYS A 5 -14.67 4.20 -7.87
CA LYS A 5 -15.60 4.91 -6.98
C LYS A 5 -16.60 3.89 -6.41
N MET A 6 -16.50 3.63 -5.12
CA MET A 6 -17.48 2.84 -4.37
C MET A 6 -17.98 3.70 -3.21
N VAL A 7 -19.30 3.75 -3.03
CA VAL A 7 -19.96 4.57 -2.00
C VAL A 7 -20.16 3.71 -0.76
N ILE A 8 -19.63 4.15 0.38
CA ILE A 8 -19.83 3.49 1.68
C ILE A 8 -21.07 4.12 2.30
N ASP A 9 -22.02 3.29 2.72
CA ASP A 9 -23.11 3.75 3.58
C ASP A 9 -22.56 3.99 4.99
N LEU A 10 -22.57 5.26 5.41
CA LEU A 10 -22.08 5.72 6.71
C LEU A 10 -23.22 6.14 7.65
N SER A 11 -24.48 5.89 7.29
CA SER A 11 -25.66 6.23 8.08
C SER A 11 -25.56 5.75 9.54
N LYS A 12 -25.02 4.54 9.76
CA LYS A 12 -24.80 3.96 11.10
C LYS A 12 -23.81 4.72 11.98
N MET A 13 -23.07 5.67 11.43
CA MET A 13 -22.13 6.53 12.18
C MET A 13 -22.67 7.94 12.42
N GLU A 14 -23.87 8.26 11.92
CA GLU A 14 -24.50 9.55 12.16
C GLU A 14 -24.78 9.74 13.66
N GLY A 15 -24.37 10.89 14.19
CA GLY A 15 -24.46 11.19 15.63
C GLY A 15 -23.26 10.76 16.48
N LEU A 16 -22.31 9.98 15.94
CA LEU A 16 -21.09 9.64 16.69
C LEU A 16 -20.11 10.81 16.76
N LYS A 17 -19.40 10.94 17.89
CA LYS A 17 -18.30 11.90 18.02
C LYS A 17 -17.26 11.65 16.93
N ARG A 18 -16.79 12.72 16.29
CA ARG A 18 -15.83 12.67 15.18
C ARG A 18 -14.55 11.89 15.50
N GLY A 19 -14.06 11.94 16.74
CA GLY A 19 -12.91 11.15 17.18
C GLY A 19 -13.14 9.64 17.10
N VAL A 20 -14.37 9.19 17.40
CA VAL A 20 -14.79 7.79 17.31
C VAL A 20 -14.88 7.36 15.85
N VAL A 21 -15.53 8.16 15.01
CA VAL A 21 -15.61 7.93 13.55
C VAL A 21 -14.22 7.77 12.95
N ASN A 22 -13.30 8.70 13.25
CA ASN A 22 -11.93 8.64 12.75
C ASN A 22 -11.18 7.38 13.22
N LYS A 23 -11.40 6.95 14.46
CA LYS A 23 -10.81 5.73 15.01
C LYS A 23 -11.33 4.49 14.28
N VAL A 24 -12.64 4.40 14.06
CA VAL A 24 -13.29 3.30 13.33
C VAL A 24 -12.74 3.25 11.90
N LEU A 25 -12.83 4.35 11.15
CA LEU A 25 -12.35 4.42 9.77
C LEU A 25 -10.87 4.06 9.65
N ARG A 26 -10.02 4.57 10.55
CA ARG A 26 -8.59 4.26 10.55
C ARG A 26 -8.32 2.78 10.81
N GLN A 27 -9.02 2.15 11.75
CA GLN A 27 -8.84 0.74 12.07
C GLN A 27 -9.37 -0.16 10.95
N SER A 28 -10.54 0.14 10.39
CA SER A 28 -11.11 -0.62 9.28
C SER A 28 -10.25 -0.53 8.03
N GLN A 29 -9.71 0.65 7.71
CA GLN A 29 -8.72 0.84 6.65
C GLN A 29 -7.43 0.05 6.91
N ALA A 30 -6.97 -0.02 8.17
CA ALA A 30 -5.78 -0.79 8.53
C ALA A 30 -5.93 -2.28 8.27
N GLU A 31 -7.14 -2.79 8.49
CA GLU A 31 -7.47 -4.20 8.29
C GLU A 31 -7.61 -4.51 6.80
N ALA A 32 -8.47 -3.78 6.08
CA ALA A 32 -8.72 -3.99 4.66
C ALA A 32 -7.44 -3.82 3.81
N SER A 33 -6.60 -2.82 4.13
CA SER A 33 -5.35 -2.57 3.40
C SER A 33 -4.32 -3.71 3.48
N LYS A 34 -4.48 -4.66 4.42
CA LYS A 34 -3.61 -5.85 4.47
C LYS A 34 -3.77 -6.72 3.23
N ILE A 35 -4.99 -6.85 2.69
CA ILE A 35 -5.29 -7.67 1.51
C ILE A 35 -4.50 -7.14 0.31
N VAL A 36 -4.68 -5.86 0.00
CA VAL A 36 -3.98 -5.17 -1.10
C VAL A 36 -2.47 -5.22 -0.88
N LYS A 37 -1.99 -4.93 0.34
CA LYS A 37 -0.54 -4.97 0.66
C LYS A 37 0.06 -6.36 0.39
N THR A 38 -0.65 -7.44 0.73
CA THR A 38 -0.19 -8.81 0.50
C THR A 38 -0.14 -9.11 -0.99
N ALA A 39 -1.18 -8.75 -1.76
CA ALA A 39 -1.17 -8.92 -3.21
C ALA A 39 -0.02 -8.14 -3.89
N VAL A 40 0.19 -6.88 -3.50
CA VAL A 40 1.31 -6.06 -3.98
C VAL A 40 2.65 -6.73 -3.68
N LYS A 41 2.82 -7.30 -2.47
CA LYS A 41 4.04 -8.02 -2.11
C LYS A 41 4.24 -9.27 -2.96
N ASN A 42 3.20 -10.06 -3.18
CA ASN A 42 3.28 -11.29 -3.97
C ASN A 42 3.67 -10.98 -5.42
N ASN A 43 3.02 -9.98 -6.02
CA ASN A 43 3.36 -9.52 -7.37
C ASN A 43 4.80 -8.98 -7.44
N ALA A 44 5.24 -8.24 -6.42
CA ALA A 44 6.61 -7.73 -6.36
C ALA A 44 7.66 -8.84 -6.13
N TYR A 45 7.32 -9.91 -5.39
CA TYR A 45 8.21 -11.06 -5.18
C TYR A 45 8.43 -11.87 -6.45
N GLY A 46 7.43 -11.93 -7.35
CA GLY A 46 7.58 -12.50 -8.69
C GLY A 46 8.67 -11.80 -9.53
N LEU A 47 9.15 -10.64 -9.10
CA LEU A 47 10.24 -9.91 -9.75
C LEU A 47 11.59 -10.24 -9.10
N ALA A 48 12.20 -11.37 -9.46
CA ALA A 48 13.47 -11.86 -8.89
C ALA A 48 14.59 -10.79 -8.84
N ARG A 49 14.65 -9.89 -9.84
CA ARG A 49 15.64 -8.80 -9.91
C ARG A 49 15.45 -7.72 -8.84
N TYR A 50 14.27 -7.61 -8.24
CA TYR A 50 13.84 -6.53 -7.35
C TYR A 50 13.45 -7.03 -5.95
N GLY A 51 14.09 -8.07 -5.40
CA GLY A 51 13.73 -8.62 -4.08
C GLY A 51 13.66 -7.59 -2.91
N PHE A 52 14.42 -6.49 -2.98
CA PHE A 52 14.32 -5.39 -2.01
C PHE A 52 13.04 -4.55 -2.16
N LEU A 53 12.45 -4.48 -3.36
CA LEU A 53 11.18 -3.81 -3.61
C LEU A 53 10.07 -4.47 -2.81
N ALA A 54 9.90 -5.79 -2.93
CA ALA A 54 8.88 -6.54 -2.19
C ALA A 54 9.00 -6.36 -0.67
N LYS A 55 10.24 -6.42 -0.14
CA LYS A 55 10.51 -6.19 1.29
C LYS A 55 10.21 -4.76 1.75
N SER A 56 10.34 -3.78 0.86
CA SER A 56 10.08 -2.36 1.17
C SER A 56 8.61 -1.98 1.18
N ILE A 57 7.72 -2.81 0.61
CA ILE A 57 6.29 -2.52 0.52
C ILE A 57 5.68 -2.47 1.93
N GLY A 58 5.03 -1.34 2.22
CA GLY A 58 4.27 -1.13 3.43
C GLY A 58 2.95 -0.42 3.14
N SER A 59 2.17 -0.21 4.20
CA SER A 59 0.99 0.64 4.19
C SER A 59 1.17 1.78 5.19
N LYS A 60 0.62 2.95 4.84
CA LYS A 60 0.51 4.12 5.72
C LYS A 60 -0.92 4.63 5.63
N ILE A 61 -1.59 4.74 6.76
CA ILE A 61 -2.95 5.25 6.83
C ILE A 61 -2.89 6.73 7.16
N LYS A 62 -3.60 7.54 6.38
CA LYS A 62 -3.84 8.94 6.66
C LYS A 62 -5.33 9.16 6.84
N THR A 63 -5.71 9.82 7.92
CA THR A 63 -7.07 10.29 8.15
C THR A 63 -7.12 11.77 7.80
N TYR A 64 -8.02 12.12 6.89
CA TYR A 64 -8.43 13.48 6.58
C TYR A 64 -9.76 13.78 7.27
N THR A 65 -10.26 14.99 7.09
CA THR A 65 -11.42 15.56 7.77
C THR A 65 -12.65 14.62 7.77
N SER A 66 -12.89 13.98 6.63
CA SER A 66 -14.05 13.13 6.33
C SER A 66 -13.70 11.76 5.73
N VAL A 67 -12.41 11.46 5.52
CA VAL A 67 -11.98 10.26 4.77
C VAL A 67 -10.72 9.66 5.39
N ALA A 68 -10.64 8.33 5.45
CA ALA A 68 -9.40 7.62 5.74
C ALA A 68 -8.86 6.94 4.48
N VAL A 69 -7.57 7.18 4.18
CA VAL A 69 -6.89 6.67 3.00
C VAL A 69 -5.74 5.76 3.41
N ALA A 70 -5.70 4.55 2.85
CA ALA A 70 -4.56 3.66 2.93
C ALA A 70 -3.62 3.88 1.74
N ILE A 71 -2.42 4.39 2.00
CA ILE A 71 -1.35 4.55 1.01
C ILE A 71 -0.51 3.27 1.04
N ILE A 72 -0.44 2.55 -0.08
CA ILE A 72 0.33 1.31 -0.21
C ILE A 72 1.46 1.53 -1.21
N GLY A 73 2.68 1.17 -0.82
CA GLY A 73 3.85 1.35 -1.68
C GLY A 73 5.18 1.14 -0.94
N PRO A 74 6.31 1.35 -1.62
CA PRO A 74 7.64 1.25 -1.00
C PRO A 74 7.83 2.33 0.08
N ARG A 75 8.33 1.92 1.24
CA ARG A 75 8.65 2.84 2.34
C ARG A 75 9.81 3.77 1.95
N SER A 76 9.62 5.08 2.12
CA SER A 76 10.65 6.09 1.80
C SER A 76 11.95 5.90 2.59
N LYS A 77 11.84 5.48 3.85
CA LYS A 77 12.98 5.24 4.75
C LYS A 77 13.61 3.84 4.60
N TYR A 78 13.15 3.01 3.67
CA TYR A 78 13.74 1.69 3.46
C TYR A 78 14.99 1.81 2.59
N ILE A 79 16.14 1.57 3.21
CA ILE A 79 17.46 1.62 2.58
C ILE A 79 18.15 0.28 2.83
N LYS A 80 18.73 -0.30 1.77
CA LYS A 80 19.54 -1.52 1.86
C LYS A 80 20.80 -1.37 1.03
N THR A 81 21.86 -2.05 1.44
CA THR A 81 23.11 -2.12 0.69
C THR A 81 23.17 -3.45 -0.06
N ARG A 82 23.57 -3.43 -1.34
CA ARG A 82 23.75 -4.61 -2.19
C ARG A 82 25.23 -4.76 -2.53
N GLY A 83 26.02 -5.17 -1.54
CA GLY A 83 27.48 -5.25 -1.65
C GLY A 83 28.09 -3.91 -2.03
N ASP A 84 29.32 -3.97 -2.55
CA ASP A 84 30.07 -2.79 -2.96
C ASP A 84 30.18 -2.71 -4.48
N TYR A 85 30.43 -1.51 -5.00
CA TYR A 85 30.77 -1.34 -6.40
C TYR A 85 32.12 -2.02 -6.69
N THR A 86 32.14 -2.89 -7.68
CA THR A 86 33.37 -3.63 -8.05
C THR A 86 34.21 -2.92 -9.10
N ARG A 87 33.65 -1.92 -9.80
CA ARG A 87 34.28 -1.20 -10.91
C ARG A 87 33.86 0.27 -10.95
N GLY A 88 34.63 1.09 -11.66
CA GLY A 88 34.36 2.51 -11.88
C GLY A 88 34.80 3.42 -10.73
N LYS A 89 34.44 4.70 -10.82
CA LYS A 89 34.84 5.76 -9.87
C LYS A 89 34.37 5.52 -8.42
N GLN A 90 33.31 4.72 -8.24
CA GLN A 90 32.75 4.39 -6.93
C GLN A 90 33.24 3.04 -6.37
N LYS A 91 34.26 2.41 -6.98
CA LYS A 91 34.75 1.10 -6.56
C LYS A 91 35.06 1.08 -5.05
N GLY A 92 34.60 0.04 -4.35
CA GLY A 92 34.74 -0.11 -2.90
C GLY A 92 33.68 0.63 -2.06
N GLN A 93 32.83 1.45 -2.68
CA GLN A 93 31.72 2.10 -1.96
C GLN A 93 30.49 1.18 -1.90
N PRO A 94 29.68 1.29 -0.82
CA PRO A 94 28.46 0.49 -0.68
C PRO A 94 27.42 0.86 -1.73
N ARG A 95 26.90 -0.15 -2.43
CA ARG A 95 25.83 0.03 -3.41
C ARG A 95 24.48 0.16 -2.72
N ILE A 96 24.04 1.39 -2.53
CA ILE A 96 22.78 1.70 -1.86
C ILE A 96 21.57 1.47 -2.78
N VAL A 97 20.56 0.78 -2.27
CA VAL A 97 19.29 0.48 -2.94
C VAL A 97 18.15 1.17 -2.19
N ARG A 98 17.39 2.02 -2.89
CA ARG A 98 16.23 2.76 -2.37
C ARG A 98 14.99 2.50 -3.24
N PRO A 99 14.16 1.50 -2.90
CA PRO A 99 12.98 1.14 -3.68
C PRO A 99 12.00 2.27 -3.95
N SER A 100 11.88 3.24 -3.04
CA SER A 100 11.06 4.44 -3.23
C SER A 100 11.46 5.26 -4.46
N GLN A 101 12.74 5.23 -4.86
CA GLN A 101 13.26 6.01 -5.98
C GLN A 101 13.09 5.32 -7.34
N TYR A 102 12.90 3.99 -7.39
CA TYR A 102 12.83 3.25 -8.66
C TYR A 102 11.54 2.45 -8.86
N ALA A 103 10.67 2.33 -7.85
CA ALA A 103 9.43 1.56 -7.96
C ALA A 103 8.52 2.03 -9.09
N HIS A 104 8.46 3.33 -9.36
CA HIS A 104 7.68 3.87 -10.46
C HIS A 104 8.23 3.46 -11.84
N LEU A 105 9.55 3.31 -11.97
CA LEU A 105 10.19 2.79 -13.18
C LEU A 105 9.89 1.30 -13.38
N VAL A 106 9.73 0.55 -12.29
CA VAL A 106 9.31 -0.86 -12.37
C VAL A 106 7.84 -0.95 -12.78
N GLU A 107 6.98 -0.13 -12.17
CA GLU A 107 5.54 -0.12 -12.45
C GLU A 107 5.24 0.32 -13.89
N ARG A 108 5.82 1.46 -14.33
CA ARG A 108 5.48 2.11 -15.60
C ARG A 108 6.45 1.81 -16.74
N GLY A 109 7.60 1.23 -16.42
CA GLY A 109 8.69 1.07 -17.38
C GLY A 109 9.38 2.39 -17.71
N GLY A 110 10.15 2.38 -18.78
CA GLY A 110 10.80 3.54 -19.37
C GLY A 110 11.21 3.25 -20.82
N LYS A 111 11.93 4.16 -21.47
CA LYS A 111 12.31 4.05 -22.90
C LYS A 111 12.93 2.69 -23.27
N HIS A 112 13.73 2.11 -22.37
CA HIS A 112 14.44 0.83 -22.58
C HIS A 112 14.05 -0.27 -21.59
N ILE A 113 13.01 -0.07 -20.78
CA ILE A 113 12.61 -1.00 -19.73
C ILE A 113 11.12 -1.27 -19.86
N LYS A 114 10.75 -2.53 -20.12
CA LYS A 114 9.35 -2.95 -20.15
C LYS A 114 8.69 -2.77 -18.78
N PRO A 115 7.44 -2.27 -18.71
CA PRO A 115 6.71 -2.16 -17.45
C PRO A 115 6.49 -3.55 -16.84
N LYS A 116 6.58 -3.60 -15.52
CA LYS A 116 6.27 -4.79 -14.71
C LYS A 116 5.28 -4.36 -13.62
N PRO A 117 4.01 -4.16 -13.98
CA PRO A 117 3.02 -3.61 -13.07
C PRO A 117 2.81 -4.57 -11.89
N PHE A 118 2.99 -4.07 -10.69
CA PHE A 118 2.80 -4.81 -9.44
C PHE A 118 1.77 -4.14 -8.54
N LEU A 119 1.61 -2.80 -8.63
CA LEU A 119 0.56 -2.05 -7.94
C LEU A 119 -0.77 -2.17 -8.69
N ALA A 120 -0.78 -1.88 -9.99
CA ALA A 120 -1.99 -1.96 -10.81
C ALA A 120 -2.59 -3.37 -10.80
N ALA A 121 -1.75 -4.38 -11.04
CA ALA A 121 -2.17 -5.79 -11.01
C ALA A 121 -2.73 -6.23 -9.65
N ALA A 122 -2.19 -5.71 -8.55
CA ALA A 122 -2.70 -6.03 -7.22
C ALA A 122 -4.02 -5.32 -6.93
N MET A 123 -4.20 -4.08 -7.40
CA MET A 123 -5.45 -3.34 -7.23
C MET A 123 -6.61 -4.02 -7.94
N GLU A 124 -6.42 -4.42 -9.20
CA GLU A 124 -7.47 -5.09 -9.97
C GLU A 124 -7.90 -6.42 -9.33
N THR A 125 -6.94 -7.21 -8.87
CA THR A 125 -7.24 -8.54 -8.27
C THR A 125 -7.84 -8.46 -6.87
N THR A 126 -7.68 -7.36 -6.15
CA THR A 126 -8.11 -7.26 -4.74
C THR A 126 -9.26 -6.30 -4.50
N LYS A 127 -9.77 -5.60 -5.52
CA LYS A 127 -10.78 -4.54 -5.40
C LYS A 127 -12.02 -5.00 -4.62
N GLU A 128 -12.60 -6.13 -5.00
CA GLU A 128 -13.82 -6.68 -4.39
C GLU A 128 -13.57 -7.19 -2.96
N SER A 129 -12.49 -7.95 -2.77
CA SER A 129 -12.13 -8.48 -1.45
C SER A 129 -11.79 -7.36 -0.47
N TYR A 130 -11.13 -6.31 -0.93
CA TYR A 130 -10.85 -5.12 -0.15
C TYR A 130 -12.14 -4.42 0.29
N TRP A 131 -13.09 -4.25 -0.62
CA TRP A 131 -14.38 -3.62 -0.32
C TRP A 131 -15.17 -4.40 0.72
N SER A 132 -15.32 -5.71 0.49
CA SER A 132 -16.01 -6.61 1.43
C SER A 132 -15.37 -6.58 2.82
N ALA A 133 -14.03 -6.63 2.89
CA ALA A 133 -13.30 -6.55 4.15
C ALA A 133 -13.48 -5.19 4.85
N LEU A 134 -13.54 -4.09 4.08
CA LEU A 134 -13.73 -2.76 4.63
C LEU A 134 -15.11 -2.61 5.28
N CYS A 135 -16.18 -3.01 4.58
CA CYS A 135 -17.55 -2.98 5.11
C CYS A 135 -17.67 -3.85 6.37
N LYS A 136 -17.17 -5.10 6.31
CA LYS A 136 -17.18 -6.01 7.46
C LYS A 136 -16.42 -5.45 8.67
N ALA A 137 -15.27 -4.81 8.43
CA ALA A 137 -14.49 -4.21 9.49
C ALA A 137 -15.21 -2.98 10.09
N ILE A 138 -15.87 -2.16 9.28
CA ILE A 138 -16.70 -1.05 9.75
C ILE A 138 -17.84 -1.56 10.63
N ASP A 139 -18.66 -2.49 10.14
CA ASP A 139 -19.81 -3.02 10.87
C ASP A 139 -19.38 -3.62 12.22
N ARG A 140 -18.35 -4.47 12.20
CA ARG A 140 -17.79 -5.09 13.42
C ARG A 140 -17.39 -4.04 14.47
N ARG A 141 -16.81 -2.92 14.04
CA ARG A 141 -16.32 -1.88 14.94
C ARG A 141 -17.46 -1.01 15.47
N ILE A 142 -18.44 -0.68 14.64
CA ILE A 142 -19.64 0.03 15.07
C ILE A 142 -20.39 -0.80 16.11
N SER A 143 -20.64 -2.09 15.85
CA SER A 143 -21.31 -2.99 16.80
C SER A 143 -20.55 -3.16 18.12
N SER A 144 -19.23 -2.93 18.13
CA SER A 144 -18.43 -2.95 19.36
C SER A 144 -18.52 -1.67 20.19
N ILE A 145 -18.99 -0.56 19.59
CA ILE A 145 -19.08 0.75 20.24
C ILE A 145 -20.50 1.00 20.76
N LEU A 146 -21.50 0.45 20.09
CA LEU A 146 -22.92 0.56 20.46
C LEU A 146 -23.37 -0.45 21.54
N LYS A 147 -22.51 -1.40 21.92
CA LYS A 147 -22.69 -2.27 23.08
C LYS A 147 -22.15 -1.59 24.32
#